data_AF-A0A937Z1V6-F1
#
_entry.id   AF-A0A937Z1V6-F1
#
_cell.length_a   1.000
_cell.length_b   1.000
_cell.length_c   1.000
_cell.angle_alpha   90.00
_cell.angle_beta   90.00
_cell.angle_gamma   90.00
#
_symmetry.space_group_name_H-M   'P 1'
#
loop_
_entity.id
_entity.type
_entity.pdbx_description
1 polymer ?
#
loop_
_entity_poly.entity_id
_entity_poly.type
_entity_poly.pdbx_seq_one_letter_code
_entity_poly.pdbx_strand_id
1 'polypeptide(L)'
;MKRFLLCVVFLVVVVAVGAVIWRSAQRARDDQAFRQASAEEMNCGDDLERALAAYRGYLARFPAGMHAEAARAKVERDLPARIEARDETRAWETAETKDSKEGYKAYLAAYPSGPHAAAAREGLGRLAQAAAREAALQASATARVKAAAARGFARGRPVYLWLASSGAAKKDEDITICYMVDPSAKARPCTLVADKVDEKGRREGAFRIGAPSPDHSRSLGRWLTGAVCEP
;
A
#
# COMPACT_ATOMS: atom_id res chain seq x y z
N MET A 1 57.81 -25.94 60.62
CA MET A 1 56.90 -26.67 59.70
C MET A 1 55.41 -26.52 60.08
N LYS A 2 54.97 -26.89 61.29
CA LYS A 2 53.53 -26.83 61.69
C LYS A 2 52.85 -25.46 61.58
N ARG A 3 53.54 -24.36 61.97
CA ARG A 3 53.01 -22.99 61.85
C ARG A 3 52.82 -22.53 60.40
N PHE A 4 53.67 -22.97 59.49
CA PHE A 4 53.56 -22.69 58.06
C PHE A 4 52.37 -23.41 57.44
N LEU A 5 52.17 -24.69 57.78
CA LEU A 5 51.02 -25.49 57.34
C LEU A 5 49.69 -24.88 57.83
N LEU A 6 49.63 -24.42 59.08
CA LEU A 6 48.46 -23.73 59.65
C LEU A 6 48.13 -22.43 58.92
N CYS A 7 49.15 -21.61 58.60
CA CYS A 7 48.95 -20.40 57.79
C CYS A 7 48.41 -20.72 56.39
N VAL A 8 48.96 -21.73 55.72
CA VAL A 8 48.53 -22.13 54.38
C VAL A 8 47.08 -22.64 54.41
N VAL A 9 46.73 -23.52 55.35
CA VAL A 9 45.35 -24.01 55.52
C VAL A 9 44.38 -22.87 55.82
N PHE A 10 44.75 -21.95 56.70
CA PHE A 10 43.93 -20.77 56.99
C PHE A 10 43.71 -19.89 55.75
N LEU A 11 44.76 -19.65 54.97
CA LEU A 11 44.68 -18.85 53.75
C LEU A 11 43.79 -19.53 52.68
N VAL A 12 43.91 -20.85 52.50
CA VAL A 12 43.02 -21.63 51.62
C VAL A 12 41.56 -21.55 52.07
N VAL A 13 41.30 -21.68 53.37
CA VAL A 13 39.93 -21.56 53.92
C VAL A 13 39.36 -20.16 53.68
N VAL A 14 40.14 -19.09 53.91
CA VAL A 14 39.70 -17.72 53.66
C VAL A 14 39.38 -17.50 52.18
N VAL A 15 40.22 -17.99 51.26
CA VAL A 15 39.97 -17.90 49.82
C VAL A 15 38.73 -18.70 49.42
N ALA A 16 38.57 -19.91 49.95
CA ALA A 16 37.40 -20.75 49.67
C ALA A 16 36.10 -20.12 50.19
N VAL A 17 36.08 -19.61 51.42
CA VAL A 17 34.93 -18.90 52.00
C VAL A 17 34.62 -17.63 51.22
N GLY A 18 35.65 -16.84 50.88
CA GLY A 18 35.52 -15.66 50.01
C GLY A 18 34.92 -16.01 48.64
N ALA A 19 35.35 -17.11 48.03
CA ALA A 19 34.80 -17.59 46.76
C ALA A 19 33.34 -18.04 46.88
N VAL A 20 32.95 -18.68 47.99
CA VAL A 20 31.55 -19.07 48.26
C VAL A 20 30.67 -17.83 48.45
N ILE A 21 31.11 -16.85 49.24
CA ILE A 21 30.39 -15.58 49.47
C ILE A 21 30.27 -14.79 48.17
N TRP A 22 31.33 -14.73 47.37
CA TRP A 22 31.29 -14.06 46.07
C TRP A 22 30.33 -14.75 45.10
N ARG A 23 30.32 -16.09 45.07
CA ARG A 23 29.43 -16.88 44.21
C ARG A 23 27.96 -16.78 44.64
N SER A 24 27.67 -16.69 45.94
CA SER A 24 26.29 -16.45 46.43
C SER A 24 25.81 -15.03 46.07
N ALA A 25 26.67 -14.02 46.22
CA ALA A 25 26.37 -12.65 45.81
C ALA A 25 26.21 -12.51 44.28
N GLN A 26 26.93 -13.30 43.48
CA GLN A 26 26.77 -13.30 42.03
C GLN A 26 25.44 -13.91 41.59
N ARG A 27 24.99 -15.01 42.24
CA ARG A 27 23.66 -15.60 41.99
C ARG A 27 22.53 -14.63 42.32
N ALA A 28 22.65 -13.87 43.41
CA ALA A 28 21.65 -12.86 43.76
C ALA A 28 21.55 -11.73 42.71
N ARG A 29 22.70 -11.28 42.17
CA ARG A 29 22.73 -10.26 41.11
C ARG A 29 22.17 -10.77 39.78
N ASP A 30 22.49 -12.01 39.43
CA ASP A 30 21.97 -12.71 38.26
C ASP A 30 20.43 -12.81 38.32
N ASP A 31 19.91 -13.30 39.44
CA ASP A 31 18.47 -13.41 39.66
C ASP A 31 17.76 -12.05 39.65
N GLN A 32 18.34 -11.03 40.29
CA GLN A 32 17.79 -9.67 40.27
C GLN A 32 17.76 -9.08 38.86
N ALA A 33 18.83 -9.27 38.07
CA ALA A 33 18.89 -8.77 36.70
C ALA A 33 17.88 -9.46 35.79
N PHE A 34 17.66 -10.77 35.97
CA PHE A 34 16.61 -11.48 35.25
C PHE A 34 15.21 -10.98 35.63
N ARG A 35 14.95 -10.77 36.92
CA ARG A 35 13.67 -10.20 37.39
C ARG A 35 13.41 -8.81 36.84
N GLN A 36 14.43 -7.97 36.70
CA GLN A 36 14.31 -6.67 36.03
C GLN A 36 13.90 -6.84 34.56
N ALA A 37 14.60 -7.70 33.82
CA ALA A 37 14.27 -7.98 32.42
C ALA A 37 12.84 -8.52 32.23
N SER A 38 12.40 -9.43 33.11
CA SER A 38 11.03 -9.94 33.09
C SER A 38 9.99 -8.89 33.51
N ALA A 39 10.33 -7.99 34.43
CA ALA A 39 9.46 -6.86 34.77
C ALA A 39 9.35 -5.87 33.59
N GLU A 40 10.43 -5.66 32.85
CA GLU A 40 10.40 -4.87 31.60
C GLU A 40 9.49 -5.54 30.56
N GLU A 41 9.52 -6.87 30.39
CA GLU A 41 8.58 -7.59 29.51
C GLU A 41 7.11 -7.43 29.94
N MET A 42 6.82 -7.42 31.25
CA MET A 42 5.46 -7.20 31.75
C MET A 42 4.99 -5.75 31.52
N ASN A 43 5.91 -4.78 31.62
CA ASN A 43 5.60 -3.35 31.57
C ASN A 43 5.73 -2.72 30.18
N CYS A 44 6.22 -3.45 29.18
CA CYS A 44 6.53 -2.86 27.87
C CYS A 44 5.30 -2.55 27.01
N GLY A 45 4.13 -3.11 27.33
CA GLY A 45 2.94 -2.99 26.49
C GLY A 45 3.24 -3.45 25.06
N ASP A 46 3.04 -2.55 24.10
CA ASP A 46 3.31 -2.79 22.67
C ASP A 46 4.79 -2.75 22.28
N ASP A 47 5.67 -2.18 23.11
CA ASP A 47 7.11 -1.98 22.83
C ASP A 47 7.95 -3.21 23.23
N LEU A 48 7.73 -4.31 22.52
CA LEU A 48 8.43 -5.58 22.74
C LEU A 48 9.95 -5.47 22.49
N GLU A 49 10.38 -4.47 21.71
CA GLU A 49 11.78 -4.15 21.43
C GLU A 49 12.51 -3.72 22.71
N ARG A 50 11.85 -2.98 23.60
CA ARG A 50 12.39 -2.65 24.92
C ARG A 50 12.61 -3.89 25.78
N ALA A 51 11.67 -4.83 25.78
CA ALA A 51 11.83 -6.10 26.49
C ALA A 51 12.99 -6.93 25.91
N LEU A 52 13.12 -6.96 24.58
CA LEU A 52 14.22 -7.63 23.88
C LEU A 52 15.58 -7.02 24.26
N ALA A 53 15.67 -5.70 24.32
CA ALA A 53 16.88 -4.99 24.76
C ALA A 53 17.24 -5.32 26.22
N ALA A 54 16.25 -5.44 27.10
CA ALA A 54 16.47 -5.81 28.50
C ALA A 54 17.08 -7.21 28.64
N TYR A 55 16.53 -8.22 27.97
CA TYR A 55 17.08 -9.58 27.99
C TYR A 55 18.46 -9.67 27.33
N ARG A 56 18.71 -8.92 26.24
CA ARG A 56 20.06 -8.80 25.66
C ARG A 56 21.05 -8.18 26.63
N GLY A 57 20.64 -7.15 27.37
CA GLY A 57 21.43 -6.52 28.43
C GLY A 57 21.73 -7.49 29.58
N TYR A 58 20.77 -8.34 29.95
CA TYR A 58 20.98 -9.42 30.91
C TYR A 58 22.02 -10.42 30.41
N LEU A 59 21.88 -10.93 29.18
CA LEU A 59 22.82 -11.89 28.57
C LEU A 59 24.24 -11.34 28.43
N ALA A 60 24.39 -10.04 28.16
CA ALA A 60 25.69 -9.39 28.09
C ALA A 60 26.42 -9.37 29.46
N ARG A 61 25.68 -9.27 30.56
CA ARG A 61 26.22 -9.26 31.93
C ARG A 61 26.39 -10.68 32.49
N PHE A 62 25.52 -11.60 32.10
CA PHE A 62 25.45 -12.97 32.61
C PHE A 62 25.34 -13.99 31.47
N PRO A 63 26.39 -14.16 30.63
CA PRO A 63 26.32 -15.03 29.45
C PRO A 63 26.16 -16.51 29.79
N ALA A 64 26.57 -16.92 30.98
CA ALA A 64 26.41 -18.27 31.55
C ALA A 64 25.71 -18.21 32.93
N GLY A 65 24.84 -17.21 33.13
CA GLY A 65 23.99 -17.12 34.32
C GLY A 65 22.99 -18.27 34.40
N MET A 66 22.37 -18.43 35.57
CA MET A 66 21.35 -19.45 35.82
C MET A 66 20.15 -19.31 34.88
N HIS A 67 19.82 -18.07 34.49
CA HIS A 67 18.69 -17.79 33.58
C HIS A 67 19.14 -17.51 32.14
N ALA A 68 20.41 -17.77 31.79
CA ALA A 68 20.94 -17.47 30.45
C ALA A 68 20.17 -18.20 29.34
N GLU A 69 19.89 -19.49 29.52
CA GLU A 69 19.13 -20.26 28.53
C GLU A 69 17.69 -19.74 28.37
N ALA A 70 17.03 -19.40 29.48
CA ALA A 70 15.69 -18.81 29.44
C ALA A 70 15.70 -17.45 28.72
N ALA A 71 16.67 -16.59 29.02
CA ALA A 71 16.82 -15.29 28.36
C ALA A 71 17.18 -15.42 26.87
N ARG A 72 17.99 -16.43 26.48
CA ARG A 72 18.27 -16.73 25.07
C ARG A 72 17.00 -17.14 24.33
N ALA A 73 16.21 -18.05 24.90
CA ALA A 73 14.93 -18.46 24.32
C ALA A 73 13.99 -17.26 24.11
N LYS A 74 13.97 -16.31 25.06
CA LYS A 74 13.22 -15.05 24.92
C LYS A 74 13.73 -14.20 23.76
N VAL A 75 15.04 -14.03 23.63
CA VAL A 75 15.67 -13.16 22.62
C VAL A 75 15.62 -13.73 21.22
N GLU A 76 15.73 -15.05 21.08
CA GLU A 76 15.88 -15.70 19.77
C GLU A 76 14.54 -16.18 19.19
N ARG A 77 13.59 -16.58 20.04
CA ARG A 77 12.34 -17.19 19.60
C ARG A 77 11.12 -16.40 20.03
N ASP A 78 10.94 -16.21 21.33
CA ASP A 78 9.62 -15.79 21.85
C ASP A 78 9.32 -14.31 21.52
N LEU A 79 10.25 -13.39 21.79
CA LEU A 79 10.03 -11.96 21.54
C LEU A 79 10.02 -11.61 20.04
N PRO A 80 10.96 -12.11 19.21
CA PRO A 80 10.90 -11.88 17.76
C PRO A 80 9.60 -12.36 17.13
N ALA A 81 9.11 -13.56 17.50
CA ALA A 81 7.85 -14.07 16.97
C ALA A 81 6.64 -13.20 17.36
N ARG A 82 6.63 -12.67 18.59
CA ARG A 82 5.58 -11.73 19.04
C ARG A 82 5.64 -10.38 18.32
N ILE A 83 6.85 -9.88 18.06
CA ILE A 83 7.07 -8.63 17.29
C ILE A 83 6.54 -8.81 15.86
N GLU A 84 6.91 -9.91 15.20
CA GLU A 84 6.46 -10.22 13.84
C GLU A 84 4.93 -10.37 13.78
N ALA A 85 4.32 -11.08 14.74
CA ALA A 85 2.86 -11.22 14.81
C ALA A 85 2.15 -9.87 15.01
N ARG A 86 2.69 -8.99 15.86
CA ARG A 86 2.17 -7.62 16.07
C ARG A 86 2.26 -6.80 14.80
N ASP A 87 3.41 -6.83 14.12
CA ASP A 87 3.65 -6.04 12.91
C ASP A 87 2.83 -6.55 11.73
N GLU A 88 2.61 -7.86 11.64
CA GLU A 88 1.70 -8.49 10.69
C GLU A 88 0.26 -8.02 10.91
N THR A 89 -0.21 -8.02 12.17
CA THR A 89 -1.56 -7.59 12.52
C THR A 89 -1.77 -6.11 12.13
N ARG A 90 -0.82 -5.23 12.46
CA ARG A 90 -0.88 -3.81 12.08
C ARG A 90 -0.86 -3.60 10.56
N ALA A 91 -0.08 -4.41 9.84
CA ALA A 91 -0.05 -4.37 8.38
C ALA A 91 -1.39 -4.81 7.78
N TRP A 92 -2.01 -5.84 8.36
CA TRP A 92 -3.34 -6.30 7.99
C TRP A 92 -4.40 -5.21 8.23
N GLU A 93 -4.47 -4.64 9.44
CA GLU A 93 -5.41 -3.56 9.79
C GLU A 93 -5.29 -2.38 8.81
N THR A 94 -4.06 -2.02 8.44
CA THR A 94 -3.80 -0.97 7.45
C THR A 94 -4.31 -1.34 6.06
N ALA A 95 -4.11 -2.58 5.62
CA ALA A 95 -4.59 -3.06 4.33
C ALA A 95 -6.11 -3.14 4.27
N GLU A 96 -6.73 -3.64 5.34
CA GLU A 96 -8.19 -3.73 5.49
C GLU A 96 -8.83 -2.34 5.52
N THR A 97 -8.27 -1.39 6.28
CA THR A 97 -8.75 0.00 6.35
C THR A 97 -8.66 0.71 5.00
N LYS A 98 -7.61 0.42 4.20
CA LYS A 98 -7.44 1.01 2.87
C LYS A 98 -8.36 0.40 1.82
N ASP A 99 -8.80 -0.85 2.01
CA ASP A 99 -9.60 -1.67 1.08
C ASP A 99 -9.22 -1.45 -0.41
N SER A 100 -7.92 -1.52 -0.70
CA SER A 100 -7.38 -1.21 -2.03
C SER A 100 -6.50 -2.31 -2.58
N LYS A 101 -6.34 -2.34 -3.90
CA LYS A 101 -5.48 -3.32 -4.57
C LYS A 101 -4.04 -3.20 -4.11
N GLU A 102 -3.58 -1.96 -3.90
CA GLU A 102 -2.23 -1.64 -3.44
C GLU A 102 -2.04 -2.07 -1.99
N GLY A 103 -3.03 -1.84 -1.13
CA GLY A 103 -3.00 -2.23 0.29
C GLY A 103 -2.85 -3.75 0.48
N TYR A 104 -3.75 -4.53 -0.15
CA TYR A 104 -3.68 -5.99 -0.04
C TYR A 104 -2.44 -6.59 -0.71
N LYS A 105 -1.95 -6.01 -1.81
CA LYS A 105 -0.69 -6.45 -2.44
C LYS A 105 0.51 -6.18 -1.55
N ALA A 106 0.57 -5.01 -0.90
CA ALA A 106 1.65 -4.68 0.01
C ALA A 106 1.68 -5.65 1.20
N TYR A 107 0.51 -5.95 1.78
CA TYR A 107 0.40 -6.95 2.84
C TYR A 107 0.87 -8.33 2.36
N LEU A 108 0.42 -8.82 1.20
CA LEU A 108 0.82 -10.13 0.67
C LEU A 108 2.30 -10.20 0.28
N ALA A 109 2.93 -9.07 -0.07
CA ALA A 109 4.35 -9.00 -0.34
C ALA A 109 5.19 -9.12 0.94
N ALA A 110 4.72 -8.53 2.04
CA ALA A 110 5.37 -8.64 3.34
C ALA A 110 5.10 -9.99 4.04
N TYR A 111 3.86 -10.47 3.97
CA TYR A 111 3.37 -11.66 4.69
C TYR A 111 2.66 -12.65 3.74
N PRO A 112 3.39 -13.34 2.83
CA PRO A 112 2.78 -14.19 1.81
C PRO A 112 2.05 -15.43 2.37
N SER A 113 2.49 -15.90 3.53
CA SER A 113 1.90 -17.01 4.28
C SER A 113 1.38 -16.57 5.66
N GLY A 114 1.09 -15.28 5.83
CA GLY A 114 0.53 -14.74 7.07
C GLY A 114 -0.89 -15.23 7.35
N PRO A 115 -1.38 -15.11 8.59
CA PRO A 115 -2.73 -15.51 8.98
C PRO A 115 -3.82 -14.89 8.10
N HIS A 116 -3.65 -13.64 7.66
CA HIS A 116 -4.61 -12.92 6.82
C HIS A 116 -4.33 -13.00 5.32
N ALA A 117 -3.38 -13.82 4.88
CA ALA A 117 -3.04 -13.96 3.46
C ALA A 117 -4.20 -14.47 2.60
N ALA A 118 -5.05 -15.36 3.15
CA ALA A 118 -6.25 -15.81 2.47
C ALA A 118 -7.26 -14.66 2.27
N ALA A 119 -7.53 -13.90 3.34
CA ALA A 119 -8.44 -12.76 3.33
C ALA A 119 -7.95 -11.64 2.38
N ALA A 120 -6.64 -11.36 2.35
CA ALA A 120 -6.06 -10.39 1.42
C ALA A 120 -6.25 -10.80 -0.06
N ARG A 121 -6.08 -12.09 -0.38
CA ARG A 121 -6.31 -12.61 -1.74
C ARG A 121 -7.79 -12.52 -2.12
N GLU A 122 -8.68 -12.80 -1.18
CA GLU A 122 -10.13 -12.64 -1.38
C GLU A 122 -10.51 -11.18 -1.65
N GLY A 123 -9.97 -10.24 -0.85
CA GLY A 123 -10.16 -8.80 -1.05
C GLY A 123 -9.72 -8.35 -2.46
N LEU A 124 -8.56 -8.81 -2.93
CA LEU A 124 -8.10 -8.57 -4.31
C LEU A 124 -9.06 -9.14 -5.35
N GLY A 125 -9.58 -10.34 -5.14
CA GLY A 125 -10.57 -10.97 -6.01
C GLY A 125 -11.85 -10.14 -6.10
N ARG A 126 -12.39 -9.68 -4.96
CA ARG A 126 -13.56 -8.81 -4.88
C ARG A 126 -13.34 -7.50 -5.64
N LEU A 127 -12.21 -6.83 -5.41
CA LEU A 127 -11.88 -5.56 -6.08
C LEU A 127 -11.67 -5.75 -7.59
N ALA A 128 -11.12 -6.88 -8.01
CA ALA A 128 -10.98 -7.21 -9.43
C ALA A 128 -12.33 -7.44 -10.11
N GLN A 129 -13.24 -8.17 -9.46
CA GLN A 129 -14.59 -8.41 -9.97
C GLN A 129 -15.40 -7.12 -10.05
N ALA A 130 -15.32 -6.25 -9.04
CA ALA A 130 -15.99 -4.95 -9.06
C ALA A 130 -15.52 -4.10 -10.26
N ALA A 131 -14.21 -3.96 -10.45
CA ALA A 131 -13.65 -3.23 -11.58
C ALA A 131 -14.05 -3.83 -12.94
N ALA A 132 -14.11 -5.16 -13.05
CA ALA A 132 -14.54 -5.83 -14.27
C ALA A 132 -16.03 -5.58 -14.58
N ARG A 133 -16.89 -5.59 -13.56
CA ARG A 133 -18.32 -5.27 -13.69
C ARG A 133 -18.53 -3.82 -14.13
N GLU A 134 -17.80 -2.87 -13.53
CA GLU A 134 -17.85 -1.47 -13.92
C GLU A 134 -17.38 -1.25 -15.37
N ALA A 135 -16.26 -1.85 -15.76
CA ALA A 135 -15.77 -1.79 -17.14
C ALA A 135 -16.78 -2.40 -18.13
N ALA A 136 -17.44 -3.51 -17.79
CA ALA A 136 -18.47 -4.11 -18.62
C ALA A 136 -19.71 -3.22 -18.77
N LEU A 137 -20.16 -2.57 -17.68
CA LEU A 137 -21.25 -1.60 -17.71
C LEU A 137 -20.92 -0.43 -18.64
N GLN A 138 -19.71 0.15 -18.50
CA GLN A 138 -19.24 1.22 -19.37
C GLN A 138 -19.14 0.79 -20.83
N ALA A 139 -18.60 -0.39 -21.11
CA ALA A 139 -18.53 -0.94 -22.46
C ALA A 139 -19.93 -1.13 -23.07
N SER A 140 -20.89 -1.64 -22.29
CA SER A 140 -22.27 -1.79 -22.76
C SER A 140 -22.97 -0.45 -23.01
N ALA A 141 -22.72 0.55 -22.17
CA ALA A 141 -23.27 1.90 -22.31
C ALA A 141 -22.72 2.59 -23.56
N THR A 142 -21.40 2.55 -23.76
CA THR A 142 -20.75 3.12 -24.94
C THR A 142 -21.19 2.42 -26.23
N ALA A 143 -21.34 1.09 -26.22
CA ALA A 143 -21.87 0.34 -27.36
C ALA A 143 -23.32 0.74 -27.70
N ARG A 144 -24.18 0.90 -26.68
CA ARG A 144 -25.57 1.37 -26.86
C ARG A 144 -25.63 2.77 -27.48
N VAL A 145 -24.80 3.69 -26.99
CA VAL A 145 -24.72 5.06 -27.52
C VAL A 145 -24.22 5.07 -28.96
N LYS A 146 -23.13 4.34 -29.26
CA LYS A 146 -22.61 4.18 -30.63
C LYS A 146 -23.67 3.61 -31.58
N ALA A 147 -24.39 2.58 -31.16
CA ALA A 147 -25.47 1.98 -31.96
C ALA A 147 -26.65 2.95 -32.18
N ALA A 148 -27.00 3.76 -31.19
CA ALA A 148 -28.04 4.79 -31.32
C ALA A 148 -27.63 5.90 -32.29
N ALA A 149 -26.39 6.37 -32.22
CA ALA A 149 -25.82 7.36 -33.15
C ALA A 149 -25.82 6.83 -34.59
N ALA A 150 -25.36 5.60 -34.83
CA ALA A 150 -25.37 4.97 -36.15
C ALA A 150 -26.78 4.88 -36.75
N ARG A 151 -27.78 4.53 -35.92
CA ARG A 151 -29.19 4.50 -36.33
C ARG A 151 -29.80 5.88 -36.62
N GLY A 152 -29.29 6.94 -36.00
CA GLY A 152 -29.71 8.31 -36.28
C GLY A 152 -29.15 8.81 -37.60
N PHE A 153 -27.87 8.53 -37.86
CA PHE A 153 -27.20 8.85 -39.12
C PHE A 153 -27.88 8.19 -40.32
N ALA A 154 -28.22 6.89 -40.22
CA ALA A 154 -28.93 6.16 -41.28
C ALA A 154 -30.32 6.72 -41.61
N ARG A 155 -30.94 7.49 -40.70
CA ARG A 155 -32.25 8.14 -40.91
C ARG A 155 -32.15 9.60 -41.35
N GLY A 156 -30.95 10.07 -41.73
CA GLY A 156 -30.74 11.45 -42.19
C GLY A 156 -30.95 12.51 -41.10
N ARG A 157 -30.96 12.11 -39.81
CA ARG A 157 -31.07 13.05 -38.69
C ARG A 157 -29.65 13.39 -38.23
N PRO A 158 -29.21 14.66 -38.26
CA PRO A 158 -27.92 15.03 -37.70
C PRO A 158 -27.95 14.75 -36.19
N VAL A 159 -27.16 13.78 -35.74
CA VAL A 159 -26.95 13.48 -34.32
C VAL A 159 -25.64 14.12 -33.91
N TYR A 160 -25.72 15.22 -33.17
CA TYR A 160 -24.56 15.80 -32.50
C TYR A 160 -24.30 14.99 -31.22
N LEU A 161 -23.23 14.19 -31.22
CA LEU A 161 -22.85 13.38 -30.08
C LEU A 161 -21.81 14.13 -29.24
N TRP A 162 -22.24 14.69 -28.11
CA TRP A 162 -21.32 15.24 -27.11
C TRP A 162 -20.86 14.09 -26.21
N LEU A 163 -19.60 13.66 -26.35
CA LEU A 163 -18.97 12.72 -25.44
C LEU A 163 -18.43 13.52 -24.25
N ALA A 164 -19.22 13.62 -23.17
CA ALA A 164 -18.68 14.00 -21.87
C ALA A 164 -17.83 12.81 -21.37
N SER A 165 -16.51 12.95 -21.33
CA SER A 165 -15.65 11.98 -20.67
C SER A 165 -15.95 12.04 -19.17
N SER A 166 -16.70 11.07 -18.65
CA SER A 166 -16.88 10.93 -17.21
C SER A 166 -15.64 10.27 -16.63
N GLY A 167 -14.55 11.03 -16.61
CA GLY A 167 -13.29 10.66 -15.98
C GLY A 167 -12.72 11.89 -15.32
N ALA A 168 -13.27 12.28 -14.16
CA ALA A 168 -12.73 13.28 -13.25
C ALA A 168 -11.87 14.37 -13.93
N ALA A 169 -12.43 15.08 -14.90
CA ALA A 169 -11.74 16.18 -15.54
C ALA A 169 -11.58 17.28 -14.50
N LYS A 170 -10.34 17.49 -14.04
CA LYS A 170 -9.95 18.78 -13.48
C LYS A 170 -10.43 19.85 -14.45
N LYS A 171 -11.07 20.90 -13.90
CA LYS A 171 -11.55 22.08 -14.61
C LYS A 171 -10.66 22.39 -15.82
N ASP A 172 -11.32 22.46 -16.97
CA ASP A 172 -10.94 23.19 -18.19
C ASP A 172 -10.26 22.46 -19.36
N GLU A 173 -9.77 21.21 -19.27
CA GLU A 173 -9.09 20.60 -20.42
C GLU A 173 -9.40 19.10 -20.54
N ASP A 174 -10.37 18.74 -21.38
CA ASP A 174 -10.41 17.51 -22.22
C ASP A 174 -11.81 17.31 -22.83
N ILE A 175 -12.19 18.18 -23.75
CA ILE A 175 -13.34 17.96 -24.65
C ILE A 175 -12.78 17.42 -25.96
N THR A 176 -12.78 16.09 -26.12
CA THR A 176 -12.51 15.49 -27.44
C THR A 176 -13.77 15.58 -28.28
N ILE A 177 -13.81 16.55 -29.21
CA ILE A 177 -14.88 16.67 -30.19
C ILE A 177 -14.50 15.86 -31.44
N CYS A 178 -15.26 14.82 -31.76
CA CYS A 178 -15.15 14.12 -33.04
C CYS A 178 -16.06 14.79 -34.08
N TYR A 179 -15.51 15.21 -35.21
CA TYR A 179 -16.28 15.64 -36.39
C TYR A 179 -16.13 14.62 -37.52
N MET A 180 -17.21 14.34 -38.25
CA MET A 180 -17.14 13.69 -39.56
C MET A 180 -16.89 14.76 -40.62
N VAL A 181 -15.87 14.54 -41.44
CA VAL A 181 -15.69 15.26 -42.71
C VAL A 181 -16.55 14.53 -43.74
N ASP A 182 -17.53 15.23 -44.33
CA ASP A 182 -18.34 14.71 -45.43
C ASP A 182 -17.46 14.59 -46.69
N PRO A 183 -17.18 13.37 -47.19
CA PRO A 183 -16.32 13.18 -48.37
C PRO A 183 -17.00 13.63 -49.67
N SER A 184 -18.32 13.91 -49.66
CA SER A 184 -19.07 14.35 -50.84
C SER A 184 -19.25 15.87 -50.91
N ALA A 185 -18.84 16.62 -49.89
CA ALA A 185 -18.94 18.08 -49.90
C ALA A 185 -17.82 18.68 -50.75
N LYS A 186 -18.03 18.73 -52.07
CA LYS A 186 -17.21 19.54 -52.99
C LYS A 186 -17.11 20.97 -52.44
N ALA A 187 -15.93 21.30 -51.90
CA ALA A 187 -15.37 22.64 -51.75
C ALA A 187 -16.35 23.76 -51.32
N ARG A 188 -16.98 23.63 -50.15
CA ARG A 188 -17.58 24.79 -49.46
C ARG A 188 -17.04 24.85 -48.04
N PRO A 189 -16.54 26.02 -47.57
CA PRO A 189 -16.13 26.16 -46.18
C PRO A 189 -17.36 25.96 -45.28
N CYS A 190 -17.39 24.86 -44.55
CA CYS A 190 -18.44 24.61 -43.57
C CYS A 190 -18.23 25.54 -42.37
N THR A 191 -19.09 26.53 -42.22
CA THR A 191 -19.16 27.32 -40.98
C THR A 191 -19.69 26.42 -39.87
N LEU A 192 -18.87 26.19 -38.85
CA LEU A 192 -19.25 25.40 -37.70
C LEU A 192 -20.16 26.24 -36.79
N VAL A 193 -21.41 25.81 -36.63
CA VAL A 193 -22.35 26.43 -35.68
C VAL A 193 -22.48 25.49 -34.49
N ALA A 194 -21.90 25.87 -33.36
CA ALA A 194 -22.14 25.22 -32.09
C ALA A 194 -23.20 26.03 -31.33
N ASP A 195 -24.32 25.37 -30.99
CA ASP A 195 -25.30 25.93 -30.04
C ASP A 195 -24.87 25.55 -28.63
N LYS A 196 -24.75 26.55 -27.75
CA LYS A 196 -24.61 26.31 -26.31
C LYS A 196 -26.00 25.94 -25.78
N VAL A 197 -26.10 24.88 -24.99
CA VAL A 197 -27.39 24.42 -24.45
C VAL A 197 -27.28 24.32 -22.92
N ASP A 198 -28.24 24.90 -22.19
CA ASP A 198 -28.29 24.84 -20.73
C ASP A 198 -28.66 23.44 -20.21
N GLU A 199 -28.52 23.19 -18.90
CA GLU A 199 -28.90 21.92 -18.26
C GLU A 199 -30.39 21.56 -18.43
N LYS A 200 -31.23 22.50 -18.88
CA LYS A 200 -32.66 22.33 -19.15
C LYS A 200 -32.96 22.16 -20.65
N GLY A 201 -31.95 22.08 -21.52
CA GLY A 201 -32.12 21.87 -22.95
C GLY A 201 -32.49 23.11 -23.77
N ARG A 202 -32.39 24.32 -23.21
CA ARG A 202 -32.63 25.59 -23.93
C ARG A 202 -31.35 26.08 -24.59
N ARG A 203 -31.47 26.50 -25.85
CA ARG A 203 -30.36 27.03 -26.65
C ARG A 203 -30.01 28.44 -26.17
N GLU A 204 -28.80 28.61 -25.65
CA GLU A 204 -28.21 29.89 -25.27
C GLU A 204 -27.35 30.44 -26.42
N GLY A 205 -27.99 30.73 -27.56
CA GLY A 205 -27.36 31.43 -28.68
C GLY A 205 -26.30 30.64 -29.46
N ALA A 206 -26.29 30.88 -30.77
CA ALA A 206 -25.32 30.31 -31.70
C ALA A 206 -24.01 31.11 -31.64
N PHE A 207 -22.90 30.47 -31.28
CA PHE A 207 -21.57 31.06 -31.42
C PHE A 207 -20.94 30.59 -32.74
N ARG A 208 -20.48 31.53 -33.57
CA ARG A 208 -19.71 31.21 -34.77
C ARG A 208 -18.26 31.01 -34.37
N ILE A 209 -17.78 29.78 -34.45
CA ILE A 209 -16.35 29.50 -34.36
C ILE A 209 -15.76 29.77 -35.74
N GLY A 210 -15.02 30.88 -35.87
CA GLY A 210 -14.25 31.16 -37.09
C GLY A 210 -13.27 30.02 -37.34
N ALA A 211 -13.12 29.63 -38.61
CA ALA A 211 -12.27 28.51 -39.01
C ALA A 211 -10.87 28.61 -38.38
N PRO A 212 -10.31 27.51 -37.84
CA PRO A 212 -8.92 27.52 -37.38
C PRO A 212 -8.02 27.80 -38.59
N SER A 213 -7.12 28.78 -38.46
CA SER A 213 -6.07 29.01 -39.47
C SER A 213 -5.14 27.78 -39.54
N PRO A 214 -4.49 27.51 -40.69
CA PRO A 214 -3.73 26.28 -40.90
C PRO A 214 -2.51 26.07 -39.99
N ASP A 215 -2.16 27.07 -39.17
CA ASP A 215 -0.89 27.12 -38.42
C ASP A 215 -0.91 26.41 -37.05
N HIS A 216 -2.05 25.91 -36.59
CA HIS A 216 -2.16 25.24 -35.28
C HIS A 216 -1.90 23.72 -35.30
N SER A 217 -1.42 23.18 -36.42
CA SER A 217 -1.16 21.73 -36.59
C SER A 217 0.04 21.19 -35.78
N ARG A 218 0.76 22.02 -35.02
CA ARG A 218 2.01 21.61 -34.34
C ARG A 218 1.94 21.27 -32.85
N SER A 219 0.79 21.35 -32.18
CA SER A 219 0.72 21.02 -30.74
C SER A 219 -0.01 19.73 -30.38
N LEU A 220 -0.67 19.05 -31.32
CA LEU A 220 -1.34 17.76 -31.07
C LEU A 220 -0.44 16.59 -31.52
N GLY A 221 0.79 16.63 -31.05
CA GLY A 221 1.68 15.47 -31.10
C GLY A 221 1.28 14.48 -30.02
N ARG A 222 1.02 13.24 -30.44
CA ARG A 222 0.81 12.04 -29.61
C ARG A 222 -0.66 11.84 -29.23
N TRP A 223 -1.11 10.59 -29.28
CA TRP A 223 -2.49 10.11 -29.04
C TRP A 223 -3.44 10.24 -30.23
N LEU A 224 -3.24 9.40 -31.25
CA LEU A 224 -4.30 8.68 -31.98
C LEU A 224 -3.60 7.74 -32.97
N THR A 225 -3.10 6.60 -32.47
CA THR A 225 -2.80 5.46 -33.34
C THR A 225 -4.10 4.84 -33.79
N GLY A 226 -4.43 4.95 -35.08
CA GLY A 226 -5.49 4.14 -35.70
C GLY A 226 -6.50 4.89 -36.56
N ALA A 227 -6.03 5.71 -37.50
CA ALA A 227 -6.81 6.02 -38.70
C ALA A 227 -5.84 6.18 -39.87
N VAL A 228 -5.55 5.06 -40.54
CA VAL A 228 -4.86 5.08 -41.84
C VAL A 228 -5.90 5.49 -42.88
N CYS A 229 -5.72 6.66 -43.48
CA CYS A 229 -6.31 6.98 -44.78
C CYS A 229 -5.26 6.62 -45.83
N GLU A 230 -5.52 5.57 -46.59
CA GLU A 230 -4.84 5.34 -47.87
C GLU A 230 -5.64 6.00 -49.02
N PRO A 231 -4.98 6.33 -50.14
CA PRO A 231 -5.26 7.50 -50.98
C PRO A 231 -6.57 7.51 -51.75
#